data_AF-A0AAE0F8Q4-F1
#
_entry.id   AF-A0AAE0F8Q4-F1
#
_cell.length_a   1.000
_cell.length_b   1.000
_cell.length_c   1.000
_cell.angle_alpha   90.00
_cell.angle_beta   90.00
_cell.angle_gamma   90.00
#
_symmetry.space_group_name_H-M   'P 1'
#
loop_
_entity.id
_entity.type
_entity.pdbx_description
1 polymer ?
#
loop_
_entity_poly.entity_id
_entity_poly.type
_entity_poly.pdbx_seq_one_letter_code
_entity_poly.pdbx_strand_id
1 'polypeptide(L)'
;MNLLDVHAAQMIPMMTPVSSGDSMLYACVERTLKALLEERTSQNSNRKRLLLESKVDAFKRKLSRADADREVLGDRYLKDVHTCLDSFGMERTNSQKQFHKAFLGATLAHIYGAVDFERHRTRILAQNNLSDPSFEVLVVTPRRWGKTTSVAMFVAALLLSVADMWVSVFSTGQRASSSLLEQVCKLICHVPHGSSRILRRNQEQVFIKGDMPSDVRRLYSYPSSVQGESDALSKLACDHSIKHIS
;
A
#
# COMPACT_ATOMS: atom_id res chain seq x y z
N MET A 1 -12.23 17.61 -39.95
CA MET A 1 -12.70 18.11 -41.24
C MET A 1 -14.10 18.67 -41.03
N ASN A 2 -14.24 19.98 -40.88
CA ASN A 2 -15.50 20.69 -41.08
C ASN A 2 -15.21 21.72 -42.16
N LEU A 3 -15.60 21.37 -43.39
CA LEU A 3 -15.90 22.33 -44.43
C LEU A 3 -17.14 23.07 -43.96
N LEU A 4 -17.07 24.39 -43.83
CA LEU A 4 -18.10 25.37 -44.18
C LEU A 4 -17.58 26.77 -43.81
N ASP A 5 -17.92 27.71 -44.68
CA ASP A 5 -17.77 29.17 -44.56
C ASP A 5 -16.41 29.80 -44.82
N VAL A 6 -16.04 29.92 -46.11
CA VAL A 6 -15.50 31.19 -46.64
C VAL A 6 -15.95 31.36 -48.10
N HIS A 7 -17.20 31.79 -48.32
CA HIS A 7 -17.64 32.35 -49.59
C HIS A 7 -18.48 33.60 -49.31
N ALA A 8 -17.81 34.76 -49.20
CA ALA A 8 -18.43 36.08 -49.23
C ALA A 8 -17.38 37.15 -49.58
N ALA A 9 -16.76 37.02 -50.75
CA ALA A 9 -16.06 38.13 -51.40
C ALA A 9 -16.99 38.69 -52.50
N GLN A 10 -18.00 39.44 -52.08
CA GLN A 10 -18.88 40.19 -52.99
C GLN A 10 -18.53 41.68 -52.88
N MET A 11 -18.08 42.22 -54.01
CA MET A 11 -18.33 43.58 -54.51
C MET A 11 -18.29 44.72 -53.46
N ILE A 12 -17.11 45.33 -53.30
CA ILE A 12 -16.97 46.64 -52.67
C ILE A 12 -17.34 47.71 -53.72
N PRO A 13 -18.40 48.51 -53.54
CA PRO A 13 -18.63 49.68 -54.38
C PRO A 13 -17.61 50.76 -54.04
N MET A 14 -16.95 51.33 -55.05
CA MET A 14 -16.11 52.52 -54.89
C MET A 14 -16.96 53.69 -54.40
N MET A 15 -16.91 54.00 -53.11
CA MET A 15 -17.46 55.22 -52.55
C MET A 15 -16.53 56.41 -52.80
N THR A 16 -17.13 57.51 -53.23
CA THR A 16 -16.54 58.83 -53.48
C THR A 16 -15.98 59.47 -52.19
N PRO A 17 -15.02 60.41 -52.30
CA PRO A 17 -14.40 61.02 -51.12
C PRO A 17 -15.38 61.95 -50.40
N VAL A 18 -15.68 61.60 -49.15
CA VAL A 18 -16.48 62.41 -48.20
C VAL A 18 -15.59 63.50 -47.58
N SER A 19 -16.19 64.67 -47.34
CA SER A 19 -15.55 65.89 -46.85
C SER A 19 -14.91 65.75 -45.46
N SER A 20 -13.95 66.63 -45.20
CA SER A 20 -12.97 66.65 -44.09
C SER A 20 -13.51 66.74 -42.65
N GLY A 21 -14.83 66.65 -42.43
CA GLY A 21 -15.46 66.62 -41.10
C GLY A 21 -15.71 65.21 -40.54
N ASP A 22 -15.87 64.20 -41.41
CA ASP A 22 -16.29 62.83 -41.02
C ASP A 22 -15.12 61.90 -40.63
N SER A 23 -13.88 62.34 -40.85
CA SER A 23 -12.67 61.56 -40.56
C SER A 23 -12.50 61.21 -39.08
N MET A 24 -12.88 62.12 -38.17
CA MET A 24 -12.69 61.90 -36.73
C MET A 24 -13.72 60.91 -36.16
N LEU A 25 -14.95 60.96 -36.69
CA LEU A 25 -16.05 60.07 -36.29
C LEU A 25 -15.79 58.64 -36.77
N TYR A 26 -15.32 58.46 -38.01
CA TYR A 26 -14.92 57.15 -38.53
C TYR A 26 -13.76 56.53 -37.73
N ALA A 27 -12.73 57.32 -37.41
CA ALA A 27 -11.61 56.84 -36.61
C ALA A 27 -12.01 56.44 -35.18
N CYS A 28 -12.99 57.14 -34.59
CA CYS A 28 -13.56 56.80 -33.28
C CYS A 28 -14.34 55.48 -33.33
N VAL A 29 -15.20 55.31 -34.33
CA VAL A 29 -15.96 54.08 -34.55
C VAL A 29 -15.02 52.89 -34.79
N GLU A 30 -13.99 53.06 -35.61
CA GLU A 30 -13.03 51.97 -35.92
C GLU A 30 -12.25 51.52 -34.67
N ARG A 31 -11.80 52.45 -33.82
CA ARG A 31 -11.14 52.11 -32.54
C ARG A 31 -12.08 51.35 -31.60
N THR A 32 -13.32 51.80 -31.49
CA THR A 32 -14.33 51.17 -30.64
C THR A 32 -14.62 49.75 -31.11
N LEU A 33 -14.72 49.54 -32.43
CA LEU A 33 -15.01 48.25 -33.03
C LEU A 33 -13.83 47.26 -32.89
N LYS A 34 -12.58 47.74 -33.03
CA LYS A 34 -11.37 46.94 -32.75
C LYS A 34 -11.30 46.52 -31.27
N ALA A 35 -11.55 47.44 -30.34
CA ALA A 35 -11.54 47.13 -28.90
C ALA A 35 -12.59 46.06 -28.54
N LEU A 36 -13.81 46.16 -29.08
CA LEU A 36 -14.86 45.16 -28.86
C LEU A 36 -14.53 43.78 -29.45
N LEU A 37 -13.84 43.74 -30.60
CA LEU A 37 -13.36 42.49 -31.20
C LEU A 37 -12.24 41.83 -30.38
N GLU A 38 -11.30 42.62 -29.85
CA GLU A 38 -10.24 42.14 -28.94
C GLU A 38 -10.82 41.60 -27.62
N GLU A 39 -11.82 42.28 -27.06
CA GLU A 39 -12.48 41.83 -25.84
C GLU A 39 -13.24 40.52 -26.08
N ARG A 40 -13.96 40.40 -27.22
CA ARG A 40 -14.69 39.18 -27.59
C ARG A 40 -13.78 37.99 -27.88
N THR A 41 -12.63 38.22 -28.51
CA THR A 41 -11.63 37.17 -28.78
C THR A 41 -10.93 36.71 -27.50
N SER A 42 -10.64 37.63 -26.58
CA SER A 42 -10.09 37.33 -25.25
C SER A 42 -11.08 36.52 -24.40
N GLN A 43 -12.35 36.93 -24.36
CA GLN A 43 -13.42 36.18 -23.66
C GLN A 43 -13.62 34.77 -24.23
N ASN A 44 -13.60 34.62 -25.56
CA ASN A 44 -13.70 33.31 -26.20
C ASN A 44 -12.50 32.41 -25.87
N SER A 45 -11.29 32.97 -25.79
CA SER A 45 -10.08 32.23 -25.43
C SER A 45 -10.13 31.74 -23.99
N ASN A 46 -10.55 32.61 -23.05
CA ASN A 46 -10.75 32.24 -21.65
C ASN A 46 -11.82 31.16 -21.47
N ARG A 47 -12.95 31.28 -22.18
CA ARG A 47 -14.03 30.28 -22.14
C ARG A 47 -13.58 28.92 -22.68
N LYS A 48 -12.79 28.89 -23.76
CA LYS A 48 -12.20 27.64 -24.30
C LYS A 48 -11.23 27.01 -23.30
N ARG A 49 -10.40 27.81 -22.62
CA ARG A 49 -9.47 27.34 -21.59
C ARG A 49 -10.20 26.71 -20.40
N LEU A 50 -11.22 27.37 -19.85
CA LEU A 50 -12.04 26.84 -18.74
C LEU A 50 -12.73 25.52 -19.10
N LEU A 51 -13.26 25.42 -20.32
CA LEU A 51 -13.86 24.18 -20.83
C LEU A 51 -12.82 23.06 -20.95
N LEU A 52 -11.60 23.37 -21.37
CA LEU A 52 -10.51 22.41 -21.47
C LEU A 52 -10.08 21.92 -20.07
N GLU A 53 -9.88 22.84 -19.12
CA GLU A 53 -9.52 22.51 -17.73
C GLU A 53 -10.59 21.61 -17.09
N SER A 54 -11.88 21.94 -17.25
CA SER A 54 -12.99 21.11 -16.76
C SER A 54 -13.01 19.72 -17.38
N LYS A 55 -12.75 19.60 -18.70
CA LYS A 55 -12.65 18.30 -19.39
C LYS A 55 -11.44 17.49 -18.92
N VAL A 56 -10.29 18.13 -18.72
CA VAL A 56 -9.08 17.48 -18.19
C VAL A 56 -9.34 16.95 -16.78
N ASP A 57 -9.99 17.72 -15.92
CA ASP A 57 -10.33 17.27 -14.56
C ASP A 57 -11.36 16.15 -14.55
N ALA A 58 -12.34 16.20 -15.44
CA ALA A 58 -13.29 15.10 -15.61
C ALA A 58 -12.60 13.82 -16.12
N PHE A 59 -11.64 13.96 -17.03
CA PHE A 59 -10.85 12.83 -17.54
C PHE A 59 -9.91 12.25 -16.49
N LYS A 60 -9.19 13.10 -15.74
CA LYS A 60 -8.38 12.68 -14.57
C LYS A 60 -9.24 11.92 -13.57
N ARG A 61 -10.44 12.42 -13.23
CA ARG A 61 -11.39 11.72 -12.34
C ARG A 61 -11.83 10.37 -12.88
N LYS A 62 -12.07 10.24 -14.20
CA LYS A 62 -12.41 8.96 -14.83
C LYS A 62 -11.25 7.96 -14.77
N LEU A 63 -10.03 8.40 -15.09
CA LEU A 63 -8.82 7.58 -14.99
C LEU A 63 -8.56 7.13 -13.55
N SER A 64 -8.63 8.06 -12.58
CA SER A 64 -8.45 7.73 -11.16
C SER A 64 -9.48 6.72 -10.65
N ARG A 65 -10.74 6.78 -11.14
CA ARG A 65 -11.77 5.78 -10.79
C ARG A 65 -11.46 4.42 -11.41
N ALA A 66 -11.11 4.39 -12.69
CA ALA A 66 -10.77 3.14 -13.38
C ALA A 66 -9.53 2.45 -12.77
N ASP A 67 -8.52 3.23 -12.36
CA ASP A 67 -7.35 2.72 -11.66
C ASP A 67 -7.68 2.31 -10.21
N ALA A 68 -8.57 3.02 -9.52
CA ALA A 68 -8.97 2.69 -8.15
C ALA A 68 -9.66 1.32 -8.07
N ASP A 69 -10.49 0.98 -9.06
CA ASP A 69 -11.27 -0.27 -9.08
C ASP A 69 -10.51 -1.46 -9.68
N ARG A 70 -9.26 -1.26 -10.10
CA ARG A 70 -8.44 -2.34 -10.64
C ARG A 70 -7.96 -3.26 -9.51
N GLU A 71 -8.29 -4.54 -9.62
CA GLU A 71 -7.73 -5.59 -8.76
C GLU A 71 -6.22 -5.66 -8.96
N VAL A 72 -5.47 -5.55 -7.87
CA VAL A 72 -4.01 -5.69 -7.85
C VAL A 72 -3.63 -7.05 -7.25
N LEU A 73 -2.39 -7.48 -7.48
CA LEU A 73 -1.92 -8.79 -7.03
C LEU A 73 -2.08 -8.99 -5.51
N GLY A 74 -1.90 -7.93 -4.73
CA GLY A 74 -2.11 -7.94 -3.27
C GLY A 74 -3.54 -8.28 -2.84
N ASP A 75 -4.56 -7.96 -3.64
CA ASP A 75 -5.96 -8.32 -3.33
C ASP A 75 -6.14 -9.84 -3.38
N ARG A 76 -5.52 -10.50 -4.37
CA ARG A 76 -5.47 -11.96 -4.47
C ARG A 76 -4.71 -12.56 -3.29
N TYR A 77 -3.53 -12.05 -2.95
CA TYR A 77 -2.77 -12.55 -1.82
C TYR A 77 -3.52 -12.42 -0.50
N LEU A 78 -4.19 -11.28 -0.26
CA LEU A 78 -4.99 -11.08 0.94
C LEU A 78 -6.11 -12.12 1.04
N LYS A 79 -6.81 -12.39 -0.07
CA LYS A 79 -7.84 -13.43 -0.15
C LYS A 79 -7.25 -14.82 0.12
N ASP A 80 -6.11 -15.14 -0.49
CA ASP A 80 -5.43 -16.42 -0.30
C ASP A 80 -5.00 -16.61 1.17
N VAL A 81 -4.55 -15.55 1.86
CA VAL A 81 -4.23 -15.60 3.30
C VAL A 81 -5.48 -15.92 4.11
N HIS A 82 -6.61 -15.28 3.82
CA HIS A 82 -7.88 -15.59 4.48
C HIS A 82 -8.30 -17.05 4.29
N THR A 83 -8.27 -17.55 3.05
CA THR A 83 -8.59 -18.94 2.75
C THR A 83 -7.61 -19.91 3.41
N CYS A 84 -6.33 -19.60 3.44
CA CYS A 84 -5.32 -20.43 4.08
C CYS A 84 -5.50 -20.50 5.60
N LEU A 85 -5.87 -19.39 6.26
CA LEU A 85 -6.15 -19.38 7.69
C LEU A 85 -7.29 -20.32 8.11
N ASP A 86 -8.22 -20.60 7.21
CA ASP A 86 -9.35 -21.50 7.42
C ASP A 86 -9.09 -22.94 6.92
N SER A 87 -7.97 -23.19 6.24
CA SER A 87 -7.64 -24.52 5.68
C SER A 87 -6.77 -25.40 6.57
N PHE A 88 -6.32 -24.90 7.73
CA PHE A 88 -5.44 -25.65 8.65
C PHE A 88 -6.13 -26.75 9.47
N GLY A 89 -7.41 -27.05 9.22
CA GLY A 89 -8.15 -28.10 9.94
C GLY A 89 -8.38 -27.78 11.42
N MET A 90 -8.18 -26.53 11.84
CA MET A 90 -8.40 -26.06 13.21
C MET A 90 -9.38 -24.89 13.21
N GLU A 91 -10.37 -24.95 14.09
CA GLU A 91 -11.29 -23.84 14.27
C GLU A 91 -10.62 -22.70 15.07
N ARG A 92 -10.61 -21.49 14.49
CA ARG A 92 -10.06 -20.30 15.14
C ARG A 92 -11.06 -19.74 16.15
N THR A 93 -10.63 -19.56 17.39
CA THR A 93 -11.41 -18.84 18.41
C THR A 93 -11.64 -17.38 18.02
N ASN A 94 -12.64 -16.73 18.62
CA ASN A 94 -12.93 -15.31 18.36
C ASN A 94 -11.74 -14.39 18.65
N SER A 95 -10.99 -14.64 19.74
CA SER A 95 -9.77 -13.88 20.04
C SER A 95 -8.68 -14.09 18.98
N GLN A 96 -8.49 -15.32 18.50
CA GLN A 96 -7.52 -15.59 17.43
C GLN A 96 -7.91 -14.89 16.12
N LYS A 97 -9.20 -14.87 15.77
CA LYS A 97 -9.71 -14.09 14.61
C LYS A 97 -9.42 -12.60 14.77
N GLN A 98 -9.58 -12.04 15.97
CA GLN A 98 -9.22 -10.66 16.27
C GLN A 98 -7.71 -10.40 16.12
N PHE A 99 -6.86 -11.29 16.63
CA PHE A 99 -5.40 -11.19 16.44
C PHE A 99 -5.04 -11.20 14.95
N HIS A 100 -5.58 -12.13 14.18
CA HIS A 100 -5.31 -12.21 12.75
C HIS A 100 -5.80 -10.97 11.98
N LYS A 101 -6.96 -10.39 12.35
CA LYS A 101 -7.42 -9.14 11.75
C LYS A 101 -6.44 -8.00 12.01
N ALA A 102 -5.94 -7.88 13.24
CA ALA A 102 -4.93 -6.88 13.59
C ALA A 102 -3.60 -7.12 12.85
N PHE A 103 -3.12 -8.37 12.81
CA PHE A 103 -1.90 -8.74 12.10
C PHE A 103 -2.01 -8.46 10.59
N LEU A 104 -3.15 -8.78 9.97
CA LEU A 104 -3.42 -8.46 8.57
C LEU A 104 -3.33 -6.97 8.32
N GLY A 105 -4.01 -6.15 9.13
CA GLY A 105 -3.95 -4.69 9.02
C GLY A 105 -2.52 -4.16 9.06
N ALA A 106 -1.69 -4.69 9.95
CA ALA A 106 -0.29 -4.29 10.09
C ALA A 106 0.63 -4.76 8.96
N THR A 107 0.23 -5.80 8.23
CA THR A 107 1.04 -6.41 7.16
C THR A 107 0.57 -6.06 5.76
N LEU A 108 -0.46 -5.20 5.61
CA LEU A 108 -1.01 -4.83 4.30
C LEU A 108 0.06 -4.30 3.34
N ALA A 109 0.97 -3.44 3.80
CA ALA A 109 2.04 -2.92 2.95
C ALA A 109 3.02 -4.03 2.47
N HIS A 110 3.20 -5.09 3.25
CA HIS A 110 4.01 -6.24 2.85
C HIS A 110 3.26 -7.18 1.89
N ILE A 111 1.94 -7.34 2.07
CA ILE A 111 1.09 -8.17 1.20
C ILE A 111 0.95 -7.55 -0.19
N TYR A 112 0.71 -6.23 -0.25
CA TYR A 112 0.53 -5.52 -1.51
C TYR A 112 1.86 -5.06 -2.14
N GLY A 113 2.92 -4.95 -1.35
CA GLY A 113 4.16 -4.30 -1.75
C GLY A 113 4.05 -2.77 -1.64
N ALA A 114 5.19 -2.12 -1.40
CA ALA A 114 5.22 -0.69 -1.06
C ALA A 114 4.58 0.22 -2.13
N VAL A 115 4.79 -0.09 -3.41
CA VAL A 115 4.32 0.73 -4.54
C VAL A 115 2.80 0.63 -4.68
N ASP A 116 2.25 -0.59 -4.78
CA ASP A 116 0.82 -0.79 -4.96
C ASP A 116 0.03 -0.42 -3.69
N PHE A 117 0.59 -0.68 -2.51
CA PHE A 117 -0.02 -0.25 -1.26
C PHE A 117 -0.18 1.26 -1.21
N GLU A 118 0.85 2.05 -1.50
CA GLU A 118 0.76 3.51 -1.42
C GLU A 118 -0.17 4.06 -2.52
N ARG A 119 -0.10 3.50 -3.73
CA ARG A 119 -0.97 3.91 -4.86
C ARG A 119 -2.45 3.69 -4.56
N HIS A 120 -2.80 2.59 -3.90
CA HIS A 120 -4.19 2.19 -3.63
C HIS A 120 -4.57 2.28 -2.13
N ARG A 121 -3.78 3.00 -1.33
CA ARG A 121 -3.85 3.01 0.15
C ARG A 121 -5.26 3.27 0.67
N THR A 122 -5.92 4.33 0.19
CA THR A 122 -7.26 4.70 0.62
C THR A 122 -8.29 3.59 0.38
N ARG A 123 -8.23 2.91 -0.77
CA ARG A 123 -9.11 1.78 -1.07
C ARG A 123 -8.82 0.60 -0.15
N ILE A 124 -7.54 0.23 -0.03
CA ILE A 124 -7.10 -0.94 0.74
C ILE A 124 -7.51 -0.77 2.22
N LEU A 125 -7.29 0.42 2.80
CA LEU A 125 -7.70 0.71 4.17
C LEU A 125 -9.21 0.67 4.35
N ALA A 126 -9.97 1.29 3.44
CA ALA A 126 -11.44 1.27 3.48
C ALA A 126 -12.01 -0.16 3.42
N GLN A 127 -11.49 -1.01 2.52
CA GLN A 127 -11.90 -2.41 2.41
C GLN A 127 -11.58 -3.24 3.66
N ASN A 128 -10.52 -2.89 4.38
CA ASN A 128 -10.12 -3.54 5.63
C ASN A 128 -10.72 -2.90 6.88
N ASN A 129 -11.61 -1.90 6.72
CA ASN A 129 -12.20 -1.12 7.81
C ASN A 129 -11.16 -0.44 8.71
N LEU A 130 -10.14 0.18 8.10
CA LEU A 130 -9.08 0.93 8.76
C LEU A 130 -9.17 2.40 8.34
N SER A 131 -8.99 3.33 9.28
CA SER A 131 -8.86 4.76 8.95
C SER A 131 -7.45 5.10 8.46
N ASP A 132 -6.46 4.49 9.10
CA ASP A 132 -5.03 4.78 8.93
C ASP A 132 -4.23 3.49 8.88
N PRO A 133 -3.06 3.47 8.22
CA PRO A 133 -2.18 2.32 8.29
C PRO A 133 -1.55 2.25 9.68
N SER A 134 -1.76 1.13 10.36
CA SER A 134 -0.88 0.71 11.44
C SER A 134 0.16 -0.23 10.86
N PHE A 135 1.41 -0.16 11.31
CA PHE A 135 2.46 -1.14 10.97
C PHE A 135 2.85 -2.00 12.17
N GLU A 136 2.28 -1.71 13.34
CA GLU A 136 2.62 -2.35 14.60
C GLU A 136 1.36 -2.84 15.30
N VAL A 137 1.47 -3.98 15.98
CA VAL A 137 0.39 -4.54 16.79
C VAL A 137 0.97 -5.01 18.11
N LEU A 138 0.44 -4.46 19.20
CA LEU A 138 0.71 -4.93 20.55
C LEU A 138 -0.47 -5.77 21.05
N VAL A 139 -0.22 -7.02 21.43
CA VAL A 139 -1.23 -7.92 21.99
C VAL A 139 -0.87 -8.29 23.43
N VAL A 140 -1.63 -7.78 24.39
CA VAL A 140 -1.50 -8.12 25.81
C VAL A 140 -2.63 -9.06 26.21
N THR A 141 -2.30 -10.29 26.61
CA THR A 141 -3.30 -11.29 27.02
C THR A 141 -2.78 -12.24 28.08
N PRO A 142 -3.68 -12.89 28.86
CA PRO A 142 -3.30 -13.90 29.85
C PRO A 142 -2.52 -15.09 29.29
N ARG A 143 -1.99 -15.91 30.20
CA ARG A 143 -1.34 -17.18 29.86
C ARG A 143 -2.35 -18.11 29.17
N ARG A 144 -1.91 -18.84 28.14
CA ARG A 144 -2.72 -19.83 27.37
C ARG A 144 -3.87 -19.25 26.54
N TRP A 145 -3.90 -17.94 26.30
CA TRP A 145 -4.91 -17.30 25.45
C TRP A 145 -4.75 -17.55 23.93
N GLY A 146 -4.03 -18.60 23.52
CA GLY A 146 -3.88 -18.97 22.11
C GLY A 146 -2.93 -18.09 21.26
N LYS A 147 -2.16 -17.19 21.87
CA LYS A 147 -1.21 -16.29 21.16
C LYS A 147 -0.26 -17.02 20.21
N THR A 148 0.49 -18.01 20.73
CA THR A 148 1.50 -18.75 19.96
C THR A 148 0.88 -19.44 18.76
N THR A 149 -0.29 -20.08 18.94
CA THR A 149 -1.03 -20.70 17.84
C THR A 149 -1.48 -19.69 16.80
N SER A 150 -1.98 -18.52 17.22
CA SER A 150 -2.33 -17.45 16.28
C SER A 150 -1.14 -16.96 15.47
N VAL A 151 0.00 -16.72 16.11
CA VAL A 151 1.22 -16.31 15.40
C VAL A 151 1.63 -17.41 14.42
N ALA A 152 1.65 -18.67 14.83
CA ALA A 152 2.02 -19.78 13.95
C ALA A 152 1.08 -19.91 12.73
N MET A 153 -0.24 -19.83 12.94
CA MET A 153 -1.24 -19.87 11.86
C MET A 153 -1.07 -18.71 10.89
N PHE A 154 -0.89 -17.49 11.42
CA PHE A 154 -0.73 -16.30 10.60
C PHE A 154 0.55 -16.35 9.76
N VAL A 155 1.67 -16.70 10.38
CA VAL A 155 2.96 -16.84 9.69
C VAL A 155 2.90 -17.94 8.62
N ALA A 156 2.30 -19.10 8.94
CA ALA A 156 2.11 -20.17 7.95
C ALA A 156 1.28 -19.69 6.75
N ALA A 157 0.18 -18.97 7.00
CA ALA A 157 -0.68 -18.45 5.94
C ALA A 157 0.05 -17.41 5.07
N LEU A 158 0.79 -16.48 5.67
CA LEU A 158 1.59 -15.52 4.90
C LEU A 158 2.61 -16.22 3.99
N LEU A 159 3.33 -17.21 4.52
CA LEU A 159 4.34 -17.95 3.74
C LEU A 159 3.72 -18.83 2.66
N LEU A 160 2.46 -19.27 2.79
CA LEU A 160 1.78 -20.06 1.77
C LEU A 160 1.10 -19.19 0.71
N SER A 161 0.75 -17.95 1.04
CA SER A 161 -0.05 -17.09 0.15
C SER A 161 0.72 -15.96 -0.52
N VAL A 162 1.74 -15.37 0.12
CA VAL A 162 2.41 -14.16 -0.39
C VAL A 162 3.78 -14.51 -0.97
N ALA A 163 4.03 -14.12 -2.23
CA ALA A 163 5.30 -14.37 -2.91
C ALA A 163 6.47 -13.59 -2.28
N ASP A 164 7.67 -14.17 -2.35
CA ASP A 164 8.94 -13.59 -1.87
C ASP A 164 8.91 -13.10 -0.39
N MET A 165 7.96 -13.61 0.39
CA MET A 165 7.76 -13.22 1.77
C MET A 165 8.87 -13.77 2.67
N TRP A 166 9.37 -12.93 3.57
CA TRP A 166 10.26 -13.35 4.64
C TRP A 166 9.75 -12.84 5.99
N VAL A 167 9.77 -13.71 6.99
CA VAL A 167 9.28 -13.43 8.34
C VAL A 167 10.36 -13.79 9.34
N SER A 168 10.60 -12.91 10.31
CA SER A 168 11.46 -13.20 11.46
C SER A 168 10.65 -13.16 12.73
N VAL A 169 10.73 -14.22 13.53
CA VAL A 169 10.04 -14.30 14.83
C VAL A 169 11.05 -14.42 15.96
N PHE A 170 10.92 -13.53 16.94
CA PHE A 170 11.74 -13.50 18.13
C PHE A 170 10.91 -13.99 19.33
N SER A 171 11.46 -14.90 20.14
CA SER A 171 10.76 -15.43 21.32
C SER A 171 11.71 -15.74 22.47
N THR A 172 11.18 -15.91 23.67
CA THR A 172 11.99 -16.10 24.89
C THR A 172 12.67 -17.47 24.91
N GLY A 173 13.97 -17.49 24.64
CA GLY A 173 14.81 -18.69 24.71
C GLY A 173 14.60 -19.71 23.59
N GLN A 174 15.56 -20.62 23.44
CA GLN A 174 15.63 -21.54 22.29
C GLN A 174 14.44 -22.51 22.18
N ARG A 175 13.94 -22.99 23.32
CA ARG A 175 12.82 -23.95 23.32
C ARG A 175 11.53 -23.34 22.75
N ALA A 176 11.29 -22.06 23.03
CA ALA A 176 10.10 -21.36 22.53
C ALA A 176 10.19 -21.10 21.02
N SER A 177 11.36 -20.64 20.53
CA SER A 177 11.57 -20.37 19.11
C SER A 177 11.48 -21.64 18.28
N SER A 178 12.18 -22.71 18.69
CA SER A 178 12.11 -24.00 17.99
C SER A 178 10.69 -24.58 18.00
N SER A 179 9.96 -24.47 19.11
CA SER A 179 8.56 -24.94 19.19
C SER A 179 7.63 -24.18 18.25
N LEU A 180 7.82 -22.87 18.08
CA LEU A 180 7.01 -22.08 17.14
C LEU A 180 7.32 -22.48 15.70
N LEU A 181 8.60 -22.60 15.35
CA LEU A 181 9.03 -23.03 14.01
C LEU A 181 8.46 -24.41 13.65
N GLU A 182 8.49 -25.35 14.60
CA GLU A 182 7.84 -26.66 14.48
C GLU A 182 6.33 -26.54 14.24
N GLN A 183 5.65 -25.67 14.98
CA GLN A 183 4.21 -25.47 14.84
C GLN A 183 3.86 -24.92 13.45
N VAL A 184 4.62 -23.94 12.95
CA VAL A 184 4.44 -23.42 11.58
C VAL A 184 4.63 -24.53 10.55
N CYS A 185 5.68 -25.34 10.67
CA CYS A 185 5.92 -26.44 9.74
C CYS A 185 4.80 -27.48 9.76
N LYS A 186 4.27 -27.82 10.95
CA LYS A 186 3.13 -28.74 11.09
C LYS A 186 1.89 -28.21 10.37
N LEU A 187 1.61 -26.91 10.48
CA LEU A 187 0.49 -26.26 9.80
C LEU A 187 0.66 -26.27 8.29
N ILE A 188 1.86 -25.98 7.79
CA ILE A 188 2.18 -26.07 6.37
C ILE A 188 1.95 -27.50 5.85
N CYS A 189 2.45 -28.52 6.54
CA CYS A 189 2.27 -29.92 6.15
C CYS A 189 0.80 -30.39 6.17
N HIS A 190 -0.09 -29.66 6.86
CA HIS A 190 -1.51 -30.00 6.90
C HIS A 190 -2.27 -29.56 5.64
N VAL A 191 -1.75 -28.57 4.92
CA VAL A 191 -2.34 -28.09 3.66
C VAL A 191 -1.95 -29.04 2.52
N PRO A 192 -2.85 -29.30 1.54
CA PRO A 192 -2.53 -30.12 0.37
C PRO A 192 -1.23 -29.66 -0.32
N HIS A 193 -0.34 -30.62 -0.59
CA HIS A 193 1.00 -30.39 -1.15
C HIS A 193 1.93 -29.48 -0.31
N GLY A 194 1.56 -29.12 0.91
CA GLY A 194 2.36 -28.24 1.76
C GLY A 194 3.73 -28.82 2.13
N SER A 195 3.81 -30.12 2.44
CA SER A 195 5.08 -30.80 2.72
C SER A 195 6.06 -30.71 1.54
N SER A 196 5.57 -30.83 0.29
CA SER A 196 6.41 -30.68 -0.91
C SER A 196 6.87 -29.25 -1.18
N ARG A 197 6.28 -28.26 -0.50
CA ARG A 197 6.76 -26.88 -0.57
C ARG A 197 7.94 -26.62 0.37
N ILE A 198 8.25 -27.48 1.34
CA ILE A 198 9.40 -27.25 2.24
C ILE A 198 10.69 -27.63 1.50
N LEU A 199 11.52 -26.63 1.17
CA LEU A 199 12.79 -26.82 0.46
C LEU A 199 13.92 -27.23 1.41
N ARG A 200 14.01 -26.55 2.55
CA ARG A 200 15.06 -26.75 3.54
C ARG A 200 14.56 -26.32 4.90
N ARG A 201 14.97 -27.03 5.95
CA ARG A 201 14.64 -26.70 7.34
C ARG A 201 15.82 -27.01 8.26
N ASN A 202 16.03 -26.17 9.27
CA ASN A 202 16.86 -26.48 10.44
C ASN A 202 16.12 -26.03 11.73
N GLN A 203 16.83 -25.87 12.84
CA GLN A 203 16.25 -25.49 14.14
C GLN A 203 15.81 -24.02 14.23
N GLU A 204 16.28 -23.15 13.34
CA GLU A 204 16.07 -21.70 13.38
C GLU A 204 15.44 -21.14 12.11
N GLN A 205 15.43 -21.89 11.00
CA GLN A 205 14.90 -21.40 9.74
C GLN A 205 14.22 -22.49 8.91
N VAL A 206 13.24 -22.07 8.12
CA VAL A 206 12.60 -22.88 7.08
C VAL A 206 12.46 -22.09 5.80
N PHE A 207 12.75 -22.75 4.67
CA PHE A 207 12.61 -22.22 3.32
C PHE A 207 11.44 -22.93 2.64
N ILE A 208 10.55 -22.15 2.06
CA ILE A 208 9.30 -22.61 1.48
C ILE A 208 9.28 -22.19 0.01
N LYS A 209 8.97 -23.14 -0.86
CA LYS A 209 8.76 -22.95 -2.29
C LYS A 209 7.42 -22.26 -2.50
N GLY A 210 7.47 -21.15 -3.21
CA GLY A 210 6.28 -20.50 -3.73
C GLY A 210 5.78 -21.12 -5.03
N ASP A 211 5.00 -20.36 -5.77
CA ASP A 211 4.35 -20.88 -6.99
C ASP A 211 5.29 -20.85 -8.20
N MET A 212 6.23 -19.91 -8.23
CA MET A 212 7.27 -19.81 -9.25
C MET A 212 8.59 -20.45 -8.76
N PRO A 213 9.43 -21.01 -9.65
CA PRO A 213 10.73 -21.57 -9.26
C PRO A 213 11.66 -20.56 -8.56
N SER A 214 11.52 -19.27 -8.87
CA SER A 214 12.28 -18.18 -8.25
C SER A 214 11.70 -17.69 -6.91
N ASP A 215 10.45 -18.02 -6.59
CA ASP A 215 9.74 -17.58 -5.39
C ASP A 215 10.16 -18.47 -4.20
N VAL A 216 11.05 -17.92 -3.36
CA VAL A 216 11.57 -18.61 -2.18
C VAL A 216 11.25 -17.78 -0.94
N ARG A 217 10.35 -18.33 -0.13
CA ARG A 217 9.81 -17.69 1.06
C ARG A 217 10.50 -18.21 2.30
N ARG A 218 10.70 -17.37 3.31
CA ARG A 218 11.64 -17.64 4.40
C ARG A 218 11.02 -17.35 5.75
N LEU A 219 11.18 -18.26 6.68
CA LEU A 219 10.89 -18.00 8.08
C LEU A 219 12.13 -18.24 8.89
N TYR A 220 12.46 -17.25 9.71
CA TYR A 220 13.48 -17.32 10.73
C TYR A 220 12.83 -17.24 12.11
N SER A 221 13.30 -18.06 13.04
CA SER A 221 12.85 -18.05 14.43
C SER A 221 14.06 -18.06 15.36
N TYR A 222 14.24 -16.95 16.07
CA TYR A 222 15.41 -16.68 16.89
C TYR A 222 15.05 -16.64 18.37
N PRO A 223 15.94 -17.13 19.26
CA PRO A 223 15.82 -16.86 20.68
C PRO A 223 16.21 -15.39 20.95
N SER A 224 15.34 -14.66 21.65
CA SER A 224 15.73 -13.41 22.30
C SER A 224 16.49 -13.75 23.57
N SER A 225 17.79 -13.46 23.59
CA SER A 225 18.58 -13.46 24.82
C SER A 225 18.40 -12.10 25.49
N VAL A 226 17.79 -12.08 26.68
CA VAL A 226 17.88 -10.92 27.55
C VAL A 226 19.25 -10.99 28.19
N GLN A 227 20.26 -10.35 27.57
CA GLN A 227 21.49 -10.05 28.29
C GLN A 227 21.11 -8.97 29.30
N GLY A 228 20.78 -9.38 30.53
CA GLY A 228 20.65 -8.42 31.61
C GLY A 228 22.01 -7.76 31.81
N GLU A 229 22.09 -6.44 31.69
CA GLU A 229 23.23 -5.63 32.14
C GLU A 229 23.45 -5.72 33.68
N SER A 230 22.92 -6.73 34.36
CA SER A 230 23.14 -6.97 35.78
C SER A 230 24.46 -7.68 36.10
N ASP A 231 25.12 -8.31 35.12
CA ASP A 231 26.36 -9.06 35.35
C ASP A 231 27.64 -8.22 35.29
N ALA A 232 27.58 -6.99 34.77
CA ALA A 232 28.72 -6.07 34.78
C ALA A 232 28.85 -5.32 36.12
N LEU A 233 27.73 -4.98 36.76
CA LEU A 233 27.70 -4.27 38.05
C LEU A 233 27.85 -5.20 39.26
N SER A 234 27.40 -6.46 39.18
CA SER A 234 27.58 -7.44 40.26
C SER A 234 29.03 -7.89 40.42
N LYS A 235 29.83 -7.87 39.34
CA LYS A 235 31.27 -8.21 39.38
C LYS A 235 32.16 -7.10 39.95
N LEU A 236 31.74 -5.84 39.90
CA LEU A 236 32.45 -4.71 40.51
C LEU A 236 32.19 -4.57 42.02
N ALA A 237 31.07 -5.11 42.52
CA ALA A 237 30.69 -5.03 43.93
C ALA A 237 31.35 -6.10 44.82
N CYS A 238 31.83 -7.21 44.25
CA CYS A 238 32.43 -8.31 45.02
C CYS A 238 33.95 -8.17 45.24
N ASP A 239 34.63 -7.19 44.62
CA ASP A 239 36.09 -7.09 44.64
C ASP A 239 36.65 -6.04 45.62
N HIS A 240 35.81 -5.45 46.49
CA HIS A 240 36.20 -4.36 47.40
C HIS A 240 35.82 -4.56 48.88
N SER A 241 35.80 -5.79 49.38
CA SER A 241 35.66 -5.98 50.83
C SER A 241 36.62 -7.02 51.41
N ILE A 242 37.49 -6.47 52.26
CA ILE A 242 38.26 -7.08 53.36
C ILE A 242 39.69 -7.52 53.02
N LYS A 243 40.59 -6.52 52.97
CA LYS A 243 41.96 -6.62 53.51
C LYS A 243 42.13 -5.61 54.66
N HIS A 244 41.97 -6.10 55.88
CA HIS A 244 42.51 -5.59 57.14
C HIS A 244 42.99 -6.87 57.86
N ILE A 245 44.25 -7.17 58.20
CA ILE A 245 45.32 -6.41 58.87
C ILE A 245 44.71 -5.52 59.96
N SER A 246 44.63 -5.94 61.22
CA SER A 246 45.66 -6.52 62.09
C SER A 246 45.04 -7.41 63.16
#